data_AF-A0A930KAM0-F1
#
_entry.id   AF-A0A930KAM0-F1
#
_cell.length_a   1.000
_cell.length_b   1.000
_cell.length_c   1.000
_cell.angle_alpha   90.00
_cell.angle_beta   90.00
_cell.angle_gamma   90.00
#
_symmetry.space_group_name_H-M   'P 1'
#
loop_
_entity.id
_entity.type
_entity.pdbx_description
1 polymer ?
#
loop_
_entity_poly.entity_id
_entity_poly.type
_entity_poly.pdbx_seq_one_letter_code
_entity_poly.pdbx_strand_id
1 'polypeptide(L)' 'MKKDRRYFRKETLSKLYLEASRYSLDLSKLIFGGIILSGIMGMQIEKAYLLIVGLIAVILTALFGFIMFLLANKK' A
#
# COMPACT_ATOMS: atom_id res chain seq x y z
N MET A 1 22.88 -26.36 13.52
CA MET A 1 22.43 -25.08 14.15
C MET A 1 22.34 -23.85 13.23
N LYS A 2 23.20 -23.61 12.22
CA LYS A 2 23.09 -22.39 11.35
C LYS A 2 21.93 -22.42 10.32
N LYS A 3 21.31 -23.59 10.07
CA LYS A 3 20.24 -23.77 9.07
C LYS A 3 18.85 -23.37 9.63
N ASP A 4 18.54 -23.76 10.86
CA ASP A 4 17.31 -23.36 11.58
C ASP A 4 17.14 -21.84 11.70
N ARG A 5 18.20 -21.13 12.10
CA ARG A 5 18.15 -19.66 12.23
C ARG A 5 17.85 -18.94 10.90
N ARG A 6 18.17 -19.54 9.76
CA ARG A 6 17.85 -18.99 8.43
C ARG A 6 16.39 -19.25 8.03
N TYR A 7 15.85 -20.40 8.40
CA TYR A 7 14.44 -20.73 8.16
C TYR A 7 13.51 -19.79 8.94
N PHE A 8 13.77 -19.61 10.24
CA PHE A 8 12.97 -18.74 11.10
C PHE A 8 12.95 -17.29 10.60
N ARG A 9 14.11 -16.75 10.18
CA ARG A 9 14.23 -15.38 9.64
C ARG A 9 13.44 -15.17 8.35
N LYS A 10 13.43 -16.16 7.44
CA LYS A 10 12.65 -16.07 6.19
C LYS A 10 11.15 -16.03 6.46
N GLU A 11 10.68 -16.82 7.42
CA GLU A 11 9.27 -16.85 7.81
C GLU A 11 8.84 -15.53 8.46
N THR A 12 9.67 -14.96 9.35
CA THR A 12 9.42 -13.63 9.94
C THR A 12 9.40 -12.53 8.89
N LEU A 13 10.32 -12.55 7.91
CA LEU A 13 10.33 -11.55 6.83
C LEU A 13 9.10 -11.66 5.95
N SER A 14 8.67 -12.86 5.57
CA SER A 14 7.43 -13.07 4.80
C SER A 14 6.22 -12.50 5.54
N LYS A 15 6.09 -12.75 6.86
CA LYS A 15 5.03 -12.17 7.68
C LYS A 15 5.10 -10.63 7.70
N LEU A 16 6.29 -10.05 7.85
CA LEU A 16 6.46 -8.59 7.80
C LEU A 16 6.07 -8.00 6.44
N TYR A 17 6.44 -8.63 5.31
CA TYR A 17 6.03 -8.19 3.98
C TYR A 17 4.51 -8.29 3.78
N LEU A 18 3.86 -9.32 4.37
CA LEU A 18 2.42 -9.47 4.34
C LEU A 18 1.73 -8.35 5.14
N GLU A 19 2.23 -8.05 6.33
CA GLU A 19 1.73 -6.96 7.19
C GLU A 19 1.87 -5.60 6.48
N ALA A 20 3.06 -5.32 5.93
CA ALA A 20 3.36 -4.10 5.20
C ALA A 20 2.51 -3.95 3.92
N SER A 21 2.26 -5.06 3.22
CA SER A 21 1.34 -5.09 2.08
C SER A 21 -0.08 -4.66 2.47
N ARG A 22 -0.62 -5.24 3.55
CA ARG A 22 -1.96 -4.90 4.07
C ARG A 22 -2.05 -3.42 4.44
N TYR A 23 -1.07 -2.93 5.18
CA TYR A 23 -0.98 -1.51 5.53
C TYR A 23 -0.94 -0.61 4.30
N SER A 24 -0.13 -0.94 3.28
CA SER A 24 -0.04 -0.15 2.04
C SER A 24 -1.35 -0.12 1.27
N LEU A 25 -2.08 -1.23 1.21
CA LEU A 25 -3.39 -1.31 0.56
C LEU A 25 -4.45 -0.51 1.32
N ASP A 26 -4.40 -0.50 2.65
CA ASP A 26 -5.31 0.31 3.45
C ASP A 26 -5.00 1.82 3.34
N LEU A 27 -3.72 2.20 3.22
CA LEU A 27 -3.33 3.57 2.88
C LEU A 27 -3.86 3.99 1.51
N SER A 28 -3.81 3.10 0.51
CA SER A 28 -4.38 3.38 -0.82
C SER A 28 -5.89 3.66 -0.75
N LYS A 29 -6.65 2.87 0.03
CA LYS A 29 -8.08 3.14 0.29
C LYS A 29 -8.30 4.44 1.05
N LEU A 30 -7.44 4.78 2.00
CA LEU A 30 -7.53 6.03 2.77
C LEU A 30 -7.32 7.25 1.87
N ILE A 31 -6.32 7.21 0.98
CA ILE A 31 -6.07 8.26 -0.01
C ILE A 31 -7.28 8.39 -0.94
N PHE A 32 -7.82 7.27 -1.41
CA PHE A 32 -9.02 7.27 -2.26
C PHE A 32 -10.24 7.89 -1.56
N GLY A 33 -10.47 7.54 -0.29
CA GLY A 33 -11.50 8.16 0.54
C GLY A 33 -11.29 9.66 0.71
N GLY A 34 -10.04 10.11 0.90
CA GLY A 34 -9.68 11.52 0.99
C GLY A 34 -9.99 12.31 -0.29
N ILE A 35 -9.76 11.71 -1.46
CA ILE A 35 -10.10 12.31 -2.76
C ILE A 35 -11.62 12.52 -2.87
N ILE A 36 -12.43 11.51 -2.54
CA ILE A 36 -13.90 11.60 -2.56
C ILE A 36 -14.37 12.67 -1.57
N LEU A 37 -13.84 12.64 -0.34
CA LEU A 37 -14.22 13.56 0.72
C LEU A 37 -13.89 15.02 0.34
N SER A 38 -12.73 15.26 -0.25
CA SER A 38 -12.33 16.58 -0.76
C SER A 38 -13.28 17.09 -1.85
N GLY A 39 -13.76 16.18 -2.71
CA GLY A 39 -14.78 16.49 -3.72
C GLY A 39 -16.13 16.90 -3.12
N ILE A 40 -16.58 16.19 -2.07
CA ILE A 40 -17.83 16.50 -1.35
C ILE A 40 -17.70 17.81 -0.56
N MET A 41 -16.55 18.06 0.06
CA MET A 41 -16.29 19.27 0.83
C MET A 41 -16.18 20.55 -0.02
N GLY A 42 -16.25 20.44 -1.35
CA GLY A 42 -16.25 21.60 -2.24
C GLY A 42 -14.96 22.42 -2.15
N MET A 43 -13.84 21.79 -1.74
CA MET A 43 -12.56 22.47 -1.61
C MET A 43 -12.17 23.12 -2.96
N GLN A 44 -11.80 24.40 -2.92
CA GLN A 44 -11.40 25.20 -4.09
C GLN A 44 -10.00 24.82 -4.64
N ILE A 45 -9.56 23.58 -4.44
CA ILE A 45 -8.39 23.05 -5.13
C ILE A 45 -8.81 22.81 -6.58
N GLU A 46 -7.90 23.02 -7.53
CA GLU A 46 -8.10 22.60 -8.91
C GLU A 46 -8.49 21.12 -8.93
N LYS A 47 -9.80 20.84 -9.07
CA LYS A 47 -10.36 19.49 -8.90
C LYS A 47 -9.69 18.49 -9.84
N ALA A 48 -9.30 18.94 -11.03
CA ALA A 48 -8.53 18.15 -11.98
C ALA A 48 -7.17 17.73 -11.43
N TYR A 49 -6.42 18.65 -10.81
CA TYR A 49 -5.12 18.36 -10.20
C TYR A 49 -5.25 17.38 -9.02
N LEU A 50 -6.23 17.61 -8.14
CA LEU A 50 -6.47 16.74 -6.98
C LEU A 50 -6.86 15.32 -7.41
N LEU A 51 -7.68 15.20 -8.45
CA LEU A 51 -8.04 13.90 -9.03
C LEU A 51 -6.84 13.21 -9.66
N ILE A 52 -6.06 13.89 -10.51
CA ILE A 52 -4.93 13.28 -11.22
C ILE A 52 -3.84 12.84 -10.24
N VAL A 53 -3.36 13.76 -9.39
CA VAL A 53 -2.28 13.46 -8.43
C VAL A 53 -2.75 12.45 -7.39
N GLY A 54 -4.01 12.59 -6.93
CA GLY A 54 -4.63 11.65 -6.02
C GLY A 54 -4.71 10.23 -6.61
N LEU A 55 -5.19 10.10 -7.86
CA LEU A 55 -5.25 8.78 -8.52
C LEU A 55 -3.88 8.15 -8.68
N ILE A 56 -2.87 8.95 -9.08
CA ILE A 56 -1.49 8.48 -9.20
C ILE A 56 -1.00 7.96 -7.85
N ALA A 57 -1.24 8.70 -6.76
CA ALA A 57 -0.86 8.29 -5.42
C ALA A 57 -1.55 6.98 -4.98
N VAL A 58 -2.85 6.83 -5.26
CA VAL A 58 -3.63 5.60 -5.00
C VAL A 58 -3.03 4.41 -5.75
N ILE A 59 -2.75 4.57 -7.05
CA ILE A 59 -2.19 3.51 -7.90
C ILE A 59 -0.79 3.12 -7.41
N LEU A 60 0.08 4.09 -7.10
CA LEU A 60 1.44 3.82 -6.63
C LEU A 60 1.44 3.08 -5.29
N THR A 61 0.61 3.49 -4.32
CA THR A 61 0.50 2.78 -3.03
C THR A 61 -0.14 1.40 -3.18
N ALA A 62 -1.12 1.24 -4.07
CA ALA A 62 -1.71 -0.06 -4.36
C ALA A 62 -0.69 -1.02 -5.01
N LEU A 63 0.05 -0.54 -6.02
CA LEU A 63 1.10 -1.32 -6.68
C LEU A 63 2.21 -1.71 -5.71
N PHE A 64 2.66 -0.78 -4.87
CA PHE A 64 3.65 -1.06 -3.85
C PHE A 64 3.18 -2.13 -2.86
N GLY A 65 1.93 -2.02 -2.39
CA GLY A 65 1.30 -3.03 -1.54
C GLY A 65 1.19 -4.39 -2.22
N PHE A 66 0.84 -4.41 -3.50
CA PHE A 66 0.73 -5.64 -4.30
C PHE A 66 2.10 -6.29 -4.55
N ILE A 67 3.14 -5.50 -4.81
CA ILE A 67 4.52 -6.00 -4.94
C ILE A 67 4.97 -6.62 -3.62
N MET A 68 4.74 -5.95 -2.48
CA MET A 68 5.06 -6.51 -1.16
C MET A 68 4.31 -7.83 -0.90
N PHE A 69 3.03 -7.92 -1.31
CA PHE A 69 2.24 -9.15 -1.20
C PHE A 69 2.89 -10.29 -2.00
N LEU A 70 3.25 -10.03 -3.26
CA LEU A 70 3.92 -10.99 -4.13
C LEU A 70 5.24 -11.46 -3.54
N LEU A 71 6.06 -10.56 -3.00
CA LEU A 71 7.32 -10.91 -2.34
C LEU A 71 7.11 -11.74 -1.08
N ALA A 72 6.08 -11.42 -0.28
CA ALA A 72 5.73 -12.19 0.91
C ALA A 72 5.36 -13.64 0.57
N ASN A 73 4.63 -13.83 -0.54
CA ASN A 73 4.08 -15.12 -0.94
C ASN A 73 4.98 -15.90 -1.93
N LYS A 74 6.11 -15.33 -2.34
CA LYS A 74 7.09 -16.01 -3.20
C LYS A 74 7.86 -17.03 -2.36
N LYS A 75 7.41 -18.28 -2.43
CA LYS A 75 8.02 -19.46 -1.78
C LYS A 75 9.45 -19.71 -2.25
#